data_AF-A0AAW8T1F9-F1
#
_entry.id   AF-A0AAW8T1F9-F1
#
_cell.length_a   1.000
_cell.length_b   1.000
_cell.length_c   1.000
_cell.angle_alpha   90.00
_cell.angle_beta   90.00
_cell.angle_gamma   90.00
#
_symmetry.space_group_name_H-M   'P 1'
#
loop_
_entity.id
_entity.type
_entity.pdbx_description
1 polymer ?
#
loop_
_entity_poly.entity_id
_entity_poly.type
_entity_poly.pdbx_seq_one_letter_code
_entity_poly.pdbx_strand_id
1 'polypeptide(L)'
;MTTDFEERAIETMLQAGISMAHIQAQKRTFFQTLPVDNYYNEIENSEEPNLEIPVNKILAMQTTWPVEGKSVYDLFMGKTNDGKDKAAFKAHLASLMKYGLDCQNTSYARKQNLDGNRPICFNYYKEDDCYILQKNGAHRTIAAKMFNAPVISGIVTTYERDEKKKKLYEDYESLKEILRLTDLKGMTLDFFEEKKKSQKKNS
;
A
#
# COMPACT_ATOMS: atom_id res chain seq x y z
N MET A 1 -21.05 -10.87 4.84
CA MET A 1 -22.12 -9.86 5.04
C MET A 1 -21.55 -8.49 4.71
N THR A 2 -22.16 -7.80 3.75
CA THR A 2 -21.90 -6.39 3.46
C THR A 2 -22.35 -5.56 4.66
N THR A 3 -21.57 -4.57 5.07
CA THR A 3 -21.98 -3.69 6.19
C THR A 3 -22.87 -2.56 5.67
N ASP A 4 -23.78 -2.04 6.50
CA ASP A 4 -24.62 -0.88 6.15
C ASP A 4 -23.78 0.39 5.84
N PHE A 5 -22.54 0.47 6.32
CA PHE A 5 -21.59 1.50 5.87
C PHE A 5 -21.11 1.27 4.43
N GLU A 6 -20.78 0.03 4.09
CA GLU A 6 -20.25 -0.35 2.78
C GLU A 6 -21.27 -0.12 1.67
N GLU A 7 -22.54 -0.45 1.91
CA GLU A 7 -23.64 -0.21 0.96
C GLU A 7 -23.83 1.29 0.70
N ARG A 8 -23.92 2.10 1.76
CA ARG A 8 -24.05 3.56 1.65
C ARG A 8 -22.85 4.22 0.99
N ALA A 9 -21.65 3.73 1.25
CA ALA A 9 -20.43 4.21 0.60
C ALA A 9 -20.45 3.94 -0.91
N ILE A 10 -20.82 2.73 -1.32
CA ILE A 10 -20.95 2.35 -2.73
C ILE A 10 -21.99 3.22 -3.42
N GLU A 11 -23.18 3.38 -2.82
CA GLU A 11 -24.24 4.22 -3.38
C GLU A 11 -23.77 5.66 -3.59
N THR A 12 -23.11 6.24 -2.57
CA THR A 12 -22.57 7.61 -2.65
C THR A 12 -21.56 7.76 -3.79
N MET A 13 -20.65 6.78 -3.94
CA MET A 13 -19.63 6.81 -5.00
C MET A 13 -20.27 6.68 -6.39
N LEU A 14 -21.27 5.82 -6.55
CA LEU A 14 -22.01 5.66 -7.81
C LEU A 14 -22.75 6.95 -8.19
N GLN A 15 -23.44 7.58 -7.23
CA GLN A 15 -24.14 8.85 -7.44
C GLN A 15 -23.17 9.98 -7.84
N ALA A 16 -21.94 9.95 -7.32
CA ALA A 16 -20.89 10.90 -7.67
C ALA A 16 -20.20 10.62 -9.02
N GLY A 17 -20.59 9.55 -9.75
CA GLY A 17 -20.07 9.22 -11.07
C GLY A 17 -18.89 8.25 -11.08
N ILE A 18 -18.50 7.66 -9.93
CA ILE A 18 -17.48 6.62 -9.89
C ILE A 18 -18.10 5.31 -10.36
N SER A 19 -17.54 4.69 -11.40
CA SER A 19 -18.11 3.47 -11.97
C SER A 19 -18.00 2.27 -11.03
N MET A 20 -19.00 1.37 -11.09
CA MET A 20 -18.93 0.08 -10.40
C MET A 20 -17.70 -0.73 -10.84
N ALA A 21 -17.31 -0.64 -12.11
CA ALA A 21 -16.10 -1.29 -12.62
C ALA A 21 -14.85 -0.83 -11.87
N HIS A 22 -14.70 0.47 -11.63
CA HIS A 22 -13.60 1.02 -10.83
C HIS A 22 -13.66 0.53 -9.37
N ILE A 23 -14.83 0.58 -8.73
CA ILE A 23 -15.01 0.10 -7.34
C ILE A 23 -14.59 -1.36 -7.21
N GLN A 24 -14.95 -2.22 -8.17
CA GLN A 24 -14.54 -3.63 -8.17
C GLN A 24 -13.04 -3.78 -8.47
N ALA A 25 -12.45 -2.94 -9.33
CA ALA A 25 -11.01 -2.93 -9.56
C ALA A 25 -10.24 -2.65 -8.26
N GLN A 26 -10.71 -1.72 -7.42
CA GLN A 26 -10.07 -1.40 -6.14
C GLN A 26 -10.10 -2.53 -5.10
N LYS A 27 -10.94 -3.57 -5.28
CA LYS A 27 -10.85 -4.80 -4.48
C LYS A 27 -9.65 -5.67 -4.84
N ARG A 28 -9.11 -5.49 -6.05
CA ARG A 28 -7.94 -6.20 -6.58
C ARG A 28 -6.67 -5.35 -6.59
N THR A 29 -6.78 -4.08 -6.22
CA THR A 29 -5.64 -3.19 -6.02
C THR A 29 -5.14 -3.33 -4.59
N PHE A 30 -3.97 -3.92 -4.41
CA PHE A 30 -3.35 -4.13 -3.09
C PHE A 30 -2.16 -3.19 -2.90
N PHE A 31 -1.98 -2.72 -1.66
CA PHE A 31 -0.71 -2.10 -1.28
C PHE A 31 0.37 -3.18 -1.11
N GLN A 32 1.51 -2.93 -1.74
CA GLN A 32 2.62 -3.89 -1.83
C GLN A 32 3.57 -3.74 -0.65
N THR A 33 4.28 -4.83 -0.34
CA THR A 33 5.51 -4.78 0.46
C THR A 33 6.66 -4.62 -0.51
N LEU A 34 7.43 -3.53 -0.38
CA LEU A 34 8.55 -3.22 -1.27
C LEU A 34 9.85 -3.21 -0.44
N PRO A 35 10.81 -4.11 -0.69
CA PRO A 35 12.06 -4.18 0.05
C PRO A 35 13.08 -3.12 -0.39
N VAL A 36 12.62 -1.96 -0.81
CA VAL A 36 13.41 -0.90 -1.46
C VAL A 36 14.50 -0.34 -0.54
N ASP A 37 14.27 -0.31 0.77
CA ASP A 37 15.24 0.16 1.77
C ASP A 37 16.56 -0.64 1.75
N ASN A 38 16.55 -1.85 1.20
CA ASN A 38 17.74 -2.69 1.13
C ASN A 38 18.70 -2.29 -0.01
N TYR A 39 18.21 -1.63 -1.06
CA TYR A 39 18.99 -1.42 -2.28
C TYR A 39 18.73 -0.10 -3.02
N TYR A 40 18.01 0.82 -2.40
CA TYR A 40 17.91 2.20 -2.87
C TYR A 40 18.64 3.15 -1.93
N ASN A 41 19.22 4.18 -2.53
CA ASN A 41 19.83 5.31 -1.82
C ASN A 41 19.03 6.57 -2.11
N GLU A 42 18.87 7.40 -1.08
CA GLU A 42 18.33 8.74 -1.26
C GLU A 42 19.31 9.58 -2.08
N ILE A 43 18.79 10.31 -3.07
CA ILE A 43 19.55 11.33 -3.78
C ILE A 43 19.59 12.57 -2.88
N GLU A 44 20.80 12.97 -2.46
CA GLU A 44 20.96 14.16 -1.61
C GLU A 44 20.33 15.41 -2.24
N ASN A 45 19.63 16.20 -1.42
CA ASN A 45 18.95 17.44 -1.82
C ASN A 45 17.88 17.25 -2.91
N SER A 46 17.29 16.06 -3.01
CA SER A 46 16.20 15.77 -3.97
C SER A 46 14.79 15.99 -3.42
N GLU A 47 14.66 16.46 -2.18
CA GLU A 47 13.37 16.75 -1.57
C GLU A 47 12.73 17.99 -2.21
N GLU A 48 11.60 17.81 -2.88
CA GLU A 48 10.90 18.89 -3.59
C GLU A 48 9.37 18.76 -3.56
N PRO A 49 8.62 19.87 -3.61
CA PRO A 49 7.17 19.82 -3.73
C PRO A 49 6.74 19.36 -5.13
N ASN A 50 5.83 18.39 -5.19
CA ASN A 50 5.23 17.90 -6.43
C ASN A 50 3.70 17.99 -6.37
N LEU A 51 3.08 18.57 -7.40
CA LEU A 51 1.62 18.74 -7.48
C LEU A 51 0.92 17.63 -8.28
N GLU A 52 1.67 16.80 -8.97
CA GLU A 52 1.19 15.90 -10.02
C GLU A 52 1.64 14.45 -9.79
N ILE A 53 1.72 14.01 -8.53
CA ILE A 53 2.11 12.62 -8.21
C ILE A 53 1.01 11.68 -8.71
N PRO A 54 1.28 10.78 -9.68
CA PRO A 54 0.25 9.92 -10.22
C PRO A 54 -0.23 8.91 -9.18
N VAL A 55 -1.53 8.93 -8.87
CA VAL A 55 -2.12 8.13 -7.80
C VAL A 55 -1.96 6.62 -8.06
N ASN A 56 -1.98 6.21 -9.33
CA ASN A 56 -1.79 4.82 -9.74
C ASN A 56 -0.36 4.31 -9.47
N LYS A 57 0.65 5.19 -9.45
CA LYS A 57 2.06 4.84 -9.18
C LYS A 57 2.41 4.74 -7.70
N ILE A 58 1.48 5.07 -6.80
CA ILE A 58 1.68 4.89 -5.35
C ILE A 58 1.42 3.42 -5.01
N LEU A 59 2.47 2.64 -4.77
CA LEU A 59 2.36 1.18 -4.63
C LEU A 59 2.35 0.70 -3.17
N ALA A 60 3.02 1.43 -2.28
CA ALA A 60 3.12 1.09 -0.87
C ALA A 60 2.93 2.33 0.01
N MET A 61 2.72 2.08 1.31
CA MET A 61 2.64 3.13 2.32
C MET A 61 3.29 2.65 3.61
N GLN A 62 4.10 3.50 4.21
CA GLN A 62 4.65 3.32 5.55
C GLN A 62 3.67 3.93 6.56
N THR A 63 2.98 3.06 7.29
CA THR A 63 1.97 3.45 8.27
C THR A 63 2.19 2.73 9.60
N THR A 64 1.66 3.28 10.69
CA THR A 64 1.73 2.65 12.02
C THR A 64 0.77 1.47 12.20
N TRP A 65 -0.10 1.21 11.21
CA TRP A 65 -1.03 0.08 11.18
C TRP A 65 -0.80 -0.76 9.91
N PRO A 66 -1.21 -2.03 9.90
CA PRO A 66 -0.95 -2.94 8.77
C PRO A 66 -1.79 -2.57 7.55
N VAL A 67 -1.11 -2.12 6.48
CA VAL A 67 -1.71 -1.80 5.17
C VAL A 67 -1.26 -2.76 4.07
N GLU A 68 -0.12 -3.41 4.26
CA GLU A 68 0.46 -4.35 3.31
C GLU A 68 -0.45 -5.56 3.06
N GLY A 69 -0.58 -5.94 1.79
CA GLY A 69 -1.44 -7.05 1.36
C GLY A 69 -2.93 -6.78 1.54
N LYS A 70 -3.34 -5.56 1.90
CA LYS A 70 -4.75 -5.16 1.98
C LYS A 70 -5.17 -4.42 0.71
N SER A 71 -6.40 -4.68 0.27
CA SER A 71 -6.96 -3.99 -0.87
C SER A 71 -7.30 -2.54 -0.51
N VAL A 72 -7.23 -1.63 -1.49
CA VAL A 72 -7.68 -0.23 -1.35
C VAL A 72 -9.13 -0.20 -0.86
N TYR A 73 -9.96 -1.09 -1.40
CA TYR A 73 -11.36 -1.22 -1.02
C TYR A 73 -11.52 -1.61 0.46
N ASP A 74 -10.84 -2.66 0.94
CA ASP A 74 -11.02 -3.14 2.32
C ASP A 74 -10.53 -2.10 3.34
N LEU A 75 -9.45 -1.38 3.00
CA LEU A 75 -8.95 -0.25 3.77
C LEU A 75 -9.99 0.87 3.84
N PHE A 76 -10.52 1.29 2.69
CA PHE A 76 -11.52 2.36 2.60
C PHE A 76 -12.82 2.00 3.34
N MET A 77 -13.25 0.74 3.25
CA MET A 77 -14.43 0.25 3.97
C MET A 77 -14.20 0.05 5.48
N GLY A 78 -12.97 0.30 5.96
CA GLY A 78 -12.61 0.20 7.37
C GLY A 78 -12.66 -1.23 7.91
N LYS A 79 -12.37 -2.23 7.07
CA LYS A 79 -12.38 -3.66 7.42
C LYS A 79 -11.08 -4.14 8.09
N THR A 80 -10.03 -3.33 8.07
CA THR A 80 -8.67 -3.77 8.42
C THR A 80 -8.12 -3.24 9.74
N ASN A 81 -8.73 -2.20 10.33
CA ASN A 81 -8.25 -1.53 11.56
C ASN A 81 -9.38 -1.37 12.60
N ASP A 82 -10.18 -2.41 12.79
CA ASP A 82 -11.32 -2.45 13.73
C ASP A 82 -12.30 -1.27 13.59
N GLY A 83 -12.37 -0.68 12.39
CA GLY A 83 -13.21 0.47 12.11
C GLY A 83 -12.73 1.82 12.65
N LYS A 84 -11.52 1.92 13.23
CA LYS A 84 -10.94 3.19 13.73
C LYS A 84 -10.84 4.25 12.62
N ASP A 85 -10.64 3.83 11.39
CA ASP A 85 -10.52 4.72 10.23
C ASP A 85 -11.87 5.10 9.58
N LYS A 86 -12.98 4.46 9.98
CA LYS A 86 -14.30 4.69 9.36
C LYS A 86 -14.73 6.15 9.44
N ALA A 87 -14.40 6.85 10.53
CA ALA A 87 -14.74 8.27 10.68
C ALA A 87 -14.04 9.14 9.61
N ALA A 88 -12.77 8.86 9.30
CA ALA A 88 -12.02 9.59 8.28
C ALA A 88 -12.61 9.36 6.88
N PHE A 89 -12.94 8.10 6.53
CA PHE A 89 -13.54 7.79 5.23
C PHE A 89 -14.98 8.31 5.10
N LYS A 90 -15.76 8.33 6.19
CA LYS A 90 -17.06 9.03 6.23
C LYS A 90 -16.93 10.51 5.90
N ALA A 91 -15.90 11.20 6.39
CA ALA A 91 -15.65 12.60 6.06
C ALA A 91 -15.32 12.79 4.57
N HIS A 92 -14.54 11.86 3.98
CA HIS A 92 -14.27 11.85 2.54
C HIS A 92 -15.54 11.64 1.71
N LEU A 93 -16.41 10.70 2.09
CA LEU A 93 -17.70 10.47 1.42
C LEU A 93 -18.64 11.68 1.55
N ALA A 94 -18.70 12.30 2.73
CA ALA A 94 -19.50 13.51 2.94
C ALA A 94 -18.99 14.69 2.09
N SER A 95 -17.67 14.84 1.94
CA SER A 95 -17.05 15.83 1.04
C SER A 95 -17.42 15.54 -0.41
N LEU A 96 -17.33 14.27 -0.84
CA LEU A 96 -17.69 13.84 -2.19
C LEU A 96 -19.15 14.17 -2.51
N MET A 97 -20.07 13.87 -1.59
CA MET A 97 -21.50 14.15 -1.76
C MET A 97 -21.79 15.65 -1.79
N LYS A 98 -21.06 16.46 -1.00
CA LYS A 98 -21.30 17.90 -0.90
C LYS A 98 -20.74 18.70 -2.07
N TYR A 99 -19.56 18.32 -2.57
CA TYR A 99 -18.81 19.11 -3.55
C TYR A 99 -18.69 18.43 -4.91
N GLY A 100 -19.03 17.15 -5.02
CA GLY A 100 -18.89 16.38 -6.25
C GLY A 100 -17.47 15.87 -6.49
N LEU A 101 -17.35 14.97 -7.48
CA LEU A 101 -16.10 14.27 -7.79
C LEU A 101 -14.99 15.20 -8.30
N ASP A 102 -15.31 16.15 -9.18
CA ASP A 102 -14.31 17.06 -9.77
C ASP A 102 -13.65 17.96 -8.73
N CYS A 103 -14.45 18.52 -7.81
CA CYS A 103 -13.92 19.30 -6.69
C CYS A 103 -13.05 18.42 -5.79
N GLN A 104 -13.45 17.18 -5.57
CA GLN A 104 -12.70 16.26 -4.72
C GLN A 104 -11.37 15.86 -5.35
N ASN A 105 -11.35 15.56 -6.65
CA ASN A 105 -10.13 15.30 -7.41
C ASN A 105 -9.19 16.52 -7.41
N THR A 106 -9.75 17.71 -7.63
CA THR A 106 -8.99 18.97 -7.56
C THR A 106 -8.39 19.17 -6.16
N SER A 107 -9.10 18.78 -5.09
CA SER A 107 -8.61 18.93 -3.72
C SER A 107 -7.35 18.11 -3.42
N TYR A 108 -7.21 16.94 -4.03
CA TYR A 108 -6.02 16.10 -3.88
C TYR A 108 -4.78 16.71 -4.54
N ALA A 109 -4.94 17.53 -5.58
CA ALA A 109 -3.84 18.21 -6.28
C ALA A 109 -3.44 19.57 -5.67
N ARG A 110 -4.11 20.04 -4.60
CA ARG A 110 -3.89 21.39 -4.06
C ARG A 110 -2.62 21.52 -3.23
N LYS A 111 -2.08 22.74 -3.18
CA LYS A 111 -0.92 23.10 -2.34
C LYS A 111 -1.12 22.84 -0.84
N GLN A 112 -2.35 22.68 -0.35
CA GLN A 112 -2.61 22.35 1.06
C GLN A 112 -1.97 21.02 1.52
N ASN A 113 -1.64 20.10 0.60
CA ASN A 113 -0.88 18.89 0.96
C ASN A 113 0.63 19.14 1.09
N LEU A 114 1.10 20.31 0.62
CA LEU A 114 2.48 20.79 0.74
C LEU A 114 2.62 21.75 1.93
N ASP A 115 1.66 22.66 2.07
CA ASP A 115 1.68 23.76 3.01
C ASP A 115 0.82 23.43 4.26
N GLY A 116 1.47 23.28 5.42
CA GLY A 116 0.79 23.13 6.71
C GLY A 116 1.57 22.30 7.74
N ASN A 117 0.99 22.10 8.93
CA ASN A 117 1.64 21.35 10.03
C ASN A 117 1.86 19.85 9.73
N ARG A 118 1.30 19.31 8.65
CA ARG A 118 1.36 17.89 8.27
C ARG A 118 1.38 17.70 6.75
N PRO A 119 2.50 18.04 6.08
CA PRO A 119 2.65 17.76 4.65
C PRO A 119 2.60 16.25 4.40
N ILE A 120 2.12 15.87 3.21
CA ILE A 120 2.17 14.49 2.75
C ILE A 120 3.53 14.25 2.11
N CYS A 121 4.28 13.27 2.59
CA CYS A 121 5.61 12.96 2.09
C CYS A 121 5.62 11.63 1.35
N PHE A 122 6.28 11.59 0.19
CA PHE A 122 6.46 10.41 -0.64
C PHE A 122 7.94 10.21 -0.97
N ASN A 123 8.35 8.96 -1.07
CA ASN A 123 9.61 8.59 -1.72
C ASN A 123 9.31 8.15 -3.16
N TYR A 124 10.05 8.69 -4.12
CA TYR A 124 10.00 8.31 -5.53
C TYR A 124 11.19 7.43 -5.88
N TYR A 125 10.94 6.21 -6.34
CA TYR A 125 11.96 5.24 -6.73
C TYR A 125 12.11 5.24 -8.24
N LYS A 126 13.17 5.90 -8.73
CA LYS A 126 13.32 6.30 -10.13
C LYS A 126 13.31 5.12 -11.11
N GLU A 127 14.03 4.05 -10.80
CA GLU A 127 14.18 2.89 -11.71
C GLU A 127 12.90 2.05 -11.79
N ASP A 128 12.09 2.02 -10.73
CA ASP A 128 10.84 1.27 -10.66
C ASP A 128 9.61 2.14 -10.99
N ASP A 129 9.84 3.44 -11.24
CA ASP A 129 8.83 4.46 -11.54
C ASP A 129 7.61 4.40 -10.60
N CYS A 130 7.90 4.33 -9.29
CA CYS A 130 6.87 4.16 -8.27
C CYS A 130 7.08 5.05 -7.06
N TYR A 131 6.00 5.24 -6.30
CA TYR A 131 5.97 6.05 -5.09
C TYR A 131 5.60 5.22 -3.87
N ILE A 132 6.23 5.54 -2.74
CA ILE A 132 5.85 5.03 -1.43
C ILE A 132 5.47 6.20 -0.54
N LEU A 133 4.27 6.16 0.03
CA LEU A 133 3.87 7.15 1.01
C LEU A 133 4.66 6.95 2.30
N GLN A 134 5.35 7.98 2.78
CA GLN A 134 6.21 7.91 3.97
C GLN A 134 5.53 8.47 5.21
N LYS A 135 4.91 9.64 5.09
CA LYS A 135 4.43 10.40 6.25
C LYS A 135 3.15 11.14 5.93
N ASN A 136 2.21 11.05 6.88
CA ASN A 136 0.87 11.65 6.82
C ASN A 136 0.08 11.19 5.58
N GLY A 137 -1.20 11.53 5.49
CA GLY A 137 -1.95 11.35 4.22
C GLY A 137 -2.43 9.94 3.88
N ALA A 138 -2.23 8.91 4.70
CA ALA A 138 -2.68 7.54 4.38
C ALA A 138 -4.17 7.46 4.00
N HIS A 139 -5.06 8.07 4.79
CA HIS A 139 -6.49 8.12 4.45
C HIS A 139 -6.77 8.89 3.15
N ARG A 140 -6.01 9.97 2.87
CA ARG A 140 -6.15 10.74 1.64
C ARG A 140 -5.70 9.94 0.43
N THR A 141 -4.58 9.22 0.53
CA THR A 141 -4.06 8.34 -0.53
C THR A 141 -5.04 7.20 -0.84
N ILE A 142 -5.57 6.54 0.20
CA ILE A 142 -6.59 5.49 0.03
C ILE A 142 -7.86 6.07 -0.63
N ALA A 143 -8.35 7.23 -0.16
CA ALA A 143 -9.52 7.87 -0.74
C ALA A 143 -9.29 8.35 -2.18
N ALA A 144 -8.11 8.91 -2.49
CA ALA A 144 -7.74 9.33 -3.83
C ALA A 144 -7.75 8.15 -4.82
N LYS A 145 -7.16 7.01 -4.43
CA LYS A 145 -7.26 5.76 -5.22
C LYS A 145 -8.71 5.30 -5.37
N MET A 146 -9.48 5.30 -4.28
CA MET A 146 -10.87 4.85 -4.30
C MET A 146 -11.76 5.73 -5.19
N PHE A 147 -11.56 7.05 -5.19
CA PHE A 147 -12.31 8.01 -5.98
C PHE A 147 -11.76 8.22 -7.40
N ASN A 148 -10.76 7.43 -7.80
CA ASN A 148 -10.15 7.52 -9.13
C ASN A 148 -9.53 8.90 -9.42
N ALA A 149 -8.91 9.52 -8.41
CA ALA A 149 -8.18 10.77 -8.60
C ALA A 149 -6.95 10.51 -9.48
N PRO A 150 -6.66 11.37 -10.48
CA PRO A 150 -5.51 11.17 -11.36
C PRO A 150 -4.19 11.43 -10.63
N VAL A 151 -4.16 12.48 -9.80
CA VAL A 151 -2.96 12.95 -9.12
C VAL A 151 -3.24 13.33 -7.68
N ILE A 152 -2.20 13.33 -6.86
CA ILE A 152 -2.15 13.89 -5.52
C ILE A 152 -0.89 14.76 -5.39
N SER A 153 -0.97 15.82 -4.60
CA SER A 153 0.19 16.66 -4.29
C SER A 153 0.87 16.21 -2.99
N GLY A 154 2.19 16.40 -2.91
CA GLY A 154 3.01 16.05 -1.75
C GLY A 154 4.46 16.47 -1.91
N ILE A 155 5.22 16.41 -0.82
CA ILE A 155 6.68 16.54 -0.85
C ILE A 155 7.25 15.19 -1.30
N VAL A 156 8.15 15.22 -2.28
CA VAL A 156 8.76 14.02 -2.87
C VAL A 156 10.26 14.05 -2.61
N THR A 157 10.79 12.95 -2.11
CA THR A 157 12.23 12.69 -2.03
C THR A 157 12.58 11.59 -3.03
N THR A 158 13.61 11.82 -3.85
CA THR A 158 13.98 10.88 -4.92
C THR A 158 15.03 9.89 -4.45
N TYR A 159 14.84 8.63 -4.82
CA TYR A 159 15.71 7.51 -4.55
C TYR A 159 16.19 6.89 -5.86
N GLU A 160 17.47 6.53 -5.89
CA GLU A 160 18.10 5.81 -7.00
C GLU A 160 18.62 4.46 -6.55
N ARG A 161 18.61 3.51 -7.47
CA ARG A 161 18.99 2.14 -7.19
C ARG A 161 20.50 1.99 -7.10
N ASP A 162 20.96 1.38 -6.02
CA ASP A 162 22.34 0.97 -5.85
C ASP A 162 22.52 -0.46 -6.35
N GLU A 163 23.08 -0.62 -7.54
CA GLU A 163 23.27 -1.94 -8.18
C GLU A 163 24.15 -2.89 -7.34
N LYS A 164 25.07 -2.36 -6.51
CA LYS A 164 25.88 -3.21 -5.64
C LYS A 164 25.07 -3.73 -4.47
N LYS A 165 24.29 -2.86 -3.82
CA LYS A 165 23.38 -3.27 -2.73
C LYS A 165 22.29 -4.21 -3.23
N LYS A 166 21.75 -3.95 -4.41
CA LYS A 166 20.76 -4.82 -5.05
C LYS A 166 21.30 -6.23 -5.23
N LYS A 167 22.47 -6.36 -5.84
CA LYS A 167 23.11 -7.66 -6.03
C LYS A 167 23.33 -8.38 -4.71
N LEU A 168 23.82 -7.66 -3.69
CA LEU A 168 24.03 -8.24 -2.36
C LEU A 168 22.72 -8.72 -1.72
N TYR A 169 21.63 -7.97 -1.89
CA TYR A 169 20.31 -8.32 -1.41
C TYR A 169 19.73 -9.55 -2.14
N GLU A 170 19.90 -9.62 -3.45
CA GLU A 170 19.50 -10.79 -4.26
C GLU A 170 20.28 -12.05 -3.87
N ASP A 171 21.59 -11.94 -3.65
CA ASP A 171 22.44 -13.04 -3.15
C ASP A 171 21.97 -13.50 -1.75
N TYR A 172 21.63 -12.55 -0.87
CA TYR A 172 21.11 -12.84 0.46
C TYR A 172 19.76 -13.58 0.43
N GLU A 173 18.79 -13.09 -0.33
CA GLU A 173 17.47 -13.75 -0.44
C GLU A 173 17.59 -15.14 -1.09
N SER A 174 18.49 -15.30 -2.06
CA SER A 174 18.80 -16.60 -2.66
C SER A 174 19.37 -17.58 -1.63
N LEU A 175 20.35 -17.16 -0.82
CA LEU A 175 20.93 -17.99 0.22
C LEU A 175 19.91 -18.36 1.30
N LYS A 176 19.08 -17.39 1.71
CA LYS A 176 18.01 -17.58 2.70
C LYS A 176 17.00 -18.64 2.26
N GLU A 177 16.61 -18.62 0.99
CA GLU A 177 15.70 -19.63 0.45
C GLU A 177 16.35 -21.03 0.38
N ILE A 178 17.63 -21.11 -0.01
CA ILE A 178 18.38 -22.38 0.00
C ILE A 178 18.43 -22.98 1.41
N LEU A 179 18.71 -22.15 2.42
CA LEU A 179 18.74 -22.58 3.82
C LEU A 179 17.37 -23.08 4.27
N ARG A 180 16.30 -22.33 3.98
CA ARG A 180 14.92 -22.74 4.29
C ARG A 180 14.56 -24.09 3.69
N LEU A 181 14.92 -24.32 2.43
CA LEU A 181 14.69 -25.60 1.75
C LEU A 181 15.50 -26.75 2.37
N THR A 182 16.72 -26.46 2.82
CA THR A 182 17.57 -27.45 3.49
C THR A 182 17.01 -27.84 4.85
N ASP A 183 16.54 -26.86 5.62
CA ASP A 183 15.89 -27.09 6.92
C ASP A 183 14.63 -27.93 6.77
N LEU A 184 13.78 -27.61 5.78
CA LEU A 184 12.59 -28.40 5.45
C LEU A 184 12.95 -29.85 5.13
N LYS A 185 14.02 -30.06 4.35
CA LYS A 185 14.49 -31.40 3.99
C LYS A 185 14.98 -32.17 5.23
N GLY A 186 15.70 -31.51 6.14
CA GLY A 186 16.13 -32.08 7.41
C GLY A 186 14.93 -32.53 8.27
N MET A 187 13.98 -31.63 8.51
CA MET A 187 12.74 -31.94 9.26
C MET A 187 11.97 -33.11 8.65
N THR A 188 11.93 -33.18 7.32
CA THR A 188 11.24 -34.27 6.61
C THR A 188 11.94 -35.62 6.84
N LEU A 189 13.27 -35.64 6.79
CA LEU A 189 14.07 -36.86 7.05
C LEU A 189 13.91 -37.35 8.49
N ASP A 190 13.97 -36.43 9.47
CA ASP A 190 13.80 -36.75 10.89
C ASP A 190 12.41 -37.36 11.15
N PHE A 191 11.36 -36.78 10.55
CA PHE A 191 9.99 -37.32 10.63
C PHE A 191 9.89 -38.74 10.04
N PHE A 192 10.54 -39.01 8.91
CA PHE A 192 10.56 -40.35 8.32
C PHE A 192 11.31 -41.36 9.20
N GLU A 193 12.41 -40.96 9.83
CA GLU A 193 13.15 -41.83 10.76
C GLU A 193 12.34 -42.16 12.02
N GLU A 194 11.67 -41.17 12.61
CA GLU A 194 10.78 -41.37 13.77
C GLU A 194 9.62 -42.31 13.44
N LYS A 195 9.02 -42.18 12.26
CA LYS A 195 7.97 -43.10 11.78
C LYS A 195 8.49 -44.54 11.62
N LYS A 196 9.71 -44.72 11.11
CA LYS A 196 10.34 -46.04 10.99
C LYS A 196 10.64 -46.66 12.36
N LYS A 197 11.11 -45.86 13.32
CA LYS A 197 11.41 -46.32 14.69
C LYS A 197 10.15 -46.70 15.47
N SER A 198 9.05 -45.98 15.28
CA SER A 198 7.75 -46.27 15.90
C SER A 198 7.06 -47.52 15.33
N GLN A 199 7.19 -47.80 14.03
CA GLN A 199 6.71 -49.05 13.44
C GLN A 199 7.47 -50.28 13.93
N LYS A 200 8.78 -50.17 14.19
CA LYS A 200 9.60 -51.28 14.72
C LYS A 200 9.35 -51.61 16.20
N LYS A 201 8.72 -50.72 16.98
CA LYS A 201 8.40 -50.96 18.41
C LYS A 201 7.04 -51.64 18.62
N ASN A 202 6.20 -51.68 17.60
CA ASN A 202 4.85 -52.26 17.64
C ASN A 202 4.75 -53.62 16.89
N SER A 203 5.89 -54.23 16.56
CA SER A 203 6.01 -55.61 16.05
C SER A 203 6.87 -56.42 17.01
#